data_AF-A0AAI9WM97-F1
#
_entry.id   AF-A0AAI9WM97-F1
#
_cell.length_a   1.000
_cell.length_b   1.000
_cell.length_c   1.000
_cell.angle_alpha   90.00
_cell.angle_beta   90.00
_cell.angle_gamma   90.00
#
_symmetry.space_group_name_H-M   'P 1'
#
loop_
_entity.id
_entity.type
_entity.pdbx_description
1 polymer ?
#
loop_
_entity_poly.entity_id
_entity_poly.type
_entity_poly.pdbx_seq_one_letter_code
_entity_poly.pdbx_strand_id
1 'polypeptide(L)'
;MDKNAGVDVQAKHSGLQARHWKMALQSAAIVVSNYWRLAQANAKSVIFAKEWTKDLNDVERFYIHMMLSRLRPEFFELIDGKNPHFERFRMEEIRDLPKLCLRIRRTVRRALGSFPSPGRSVNVWFDQSCYKVQNENGVECVYLTSMTKGKRIRVELKGIGKVGSVIHLLFRSDGKLELHVMEPLKKKALENVPAVPEEKYYSRA
;
A
#
# COMPACT_ATOMS: atom_id res chain seq x y z
N MET A 1 1.46 39.24 30.89
CA MET A 1 2.24 38.00 31.14
C MET A 1 1.35 36.84 30.78
N ASP A 2 1.26 36.54 29.48
CA ASP A 2 0.42 35.46 28.96
C ASP A 2 1.17 34.15 29.07
N LYS A 3 0.68 33.27 29.95
CA LYS A 3 1.16 31.90 30.09
C LYS A 3 0.32 30.99 29.20
N ASN A 4 0.98 30.48 28.15
CA ASN A 4 0.79 29.16 27.53
C ASN A 4 -0.65 28.67 27.39
N ALA A 5 -1.26 28.99 26.24
CA ALA A 5 -2.29 28.15 25.64
C ALA A 5 -1.64 26.84 25.18
N GLY A 6 -1.57 25.86 26.09
CA GLY A 6 -1.37 24.48 25.70
C GLY A 6 -2.49 24.09 24.74
N VAL A 7 -2.12 23.81 23.50
CA VAL A 7 -3.02 23.26 22.49
C VAL A 7 -3.44 21.90 23.00
N ASP A 8 -4.59 21.85 23.67
CA ASP A 8 -5.22 20.63 24.11
C ASP A 8 -5.73 19.91 22.84
N VAL A 9 -4.86 19.10 22.24
CA VAL A 9 -5.22 18.18 21.15
C VAL A 9 -6.01 17.02 21.76
N GLN A 10 -7.11 17.33 22.44
CA GLN A 10 -8.17 16.36 22.64
C GLN A 10 -8.86 16.20 21.30
N ALA A 11 -8.37 15.24 20.52
CA ALA A 11 -9.15 14.64 19.45
C ALA A 11 -10.48 14.19 20.06
N LYS A 12 -11.53 15.02 19.93
CA LYS A 12 -12.92 14.65 20.18
C LYS A 12 -13.11 13.31 19.50
N HIS A 13 -13.20 12.23 20.29
CA HIS A 13 -13.39 10.88 19.78
C HIS A 13 -14.59 10.94 18.84
N SER A 14 -14.36 10.73 17.55
CA SER A 14 -15.30 10.95 16.45
C SER A 14 -16.53 10.01 16.47
N GLY A 15 -16.92 9.48 17.62
CA GLY A 15 -17.91 8.40 17.77
C GLY A 15 -17.47 7.07 17.14
N LEU A 16 -16.40 7.06 16.33
CA LEU A 16 -15.86 5.86 15.71
C LEU A 16 -15.16 5.03 16.78
N GLN A 17 -15.59 3.76 16.89
CA GLN A 17 -14.89 2.77 17.69
C GLN A 17 -13.42 2.69 17.26
N ALA A 18 -12.49 2.54 18.22
CA ALA A 18 -11.05 2.55 17.99
C ALA A 18 -10.60 1.62 16.84
N ARG A 19 -11.32 0.53 16.64
CA ARG A 19 -11.02 -0.42 15.57
C ARG A 19 -11.35 0.09 14.17
N HIS A 20 -12.42 0.87 13.99
CA HIS A 20 -12.70 1.52 12.72
C HIS A 20 -11.64 2.59 12.39
N TRP A 21 -11.11 3.27 13.39
CA TRP A 21 -9.96 4.17 13.21
C TRP A 21 -8.73 3.43 12.71
N LYS A 22 -8.41 2.28 13.31
CA LYS A 22 -7.32 1.41 12.84
C LYS A 22 -7.53 1.01 11.38
N MET A 23 -8.73 0.56 11.01
CA MET A 23 -9.05 0.14 9.63
C MET A 23 -8.90 1.31 8.64
N ALA A 24 -9.43 2.48 8.99
CA ALA A 24 -9.31 3.68 8.17
C ALA A 24 -7.84 4.08 7.95
N LEU A 25 -7.03 4.06 9.01
CA LEU A 25 -5.59 4.37 8.92
C LEU A 25 -4.83 3.36 8.05
N GLN A 26 -5.12 2.06 8.21
CA GLN A 26 -4.52 1.02 7.38
C GLN A 26 -4.89 1.18 5.91
N SER A 27 -6.15 1.47 5.61
CA SER A 27 -6.62 1.74 4.26
C SER A 27 -5.90 2.96 3.64
N ALA A 28 -5.82 4.07 4.38
CA ALA A 28 -5.10 5.26 3.94
C ALA A 28 -3.61 4.99 3.68
N ALA A 29 -2.95 4.25 4.58
CA ALA A 29 -1.55 3.88 4.42
C ALA A 29 -1.31 3.00 3.16
N ILE A 30 -2.24 2.11 2.84
CA ILE A 30 -2.19 1.29 1.61
C ILE A 30 -2.35 2.17 0.37
N VAL A 31 -3.30 3.11 0.36
CA VAL A 31 -3.51 4.04 -0.76
C VAL A 31 -2.25 4.87 -1.03
N VAL A 32 -1.66 5.46 0.03
CA VAL A 32 -0.43 6.25 -0.09
C VAL A 32 0.75 5.38 -0.55
N SER A 33 0.87 4.15 -0.02
CA SER A 33 1.91 3.21 -0.44
C SER A 33 1.78 2.83 -1.92
N ASN A 34 0.56 2.55 -2.39
CA ASN A 34 0.30 2.21 -3.79
C ASN A 34 0.57 3.40 -4.72
N TYR A 35 0.22 4.62 -4.28
CA TYR A 35 0.57 5.84 -5.02
C TYR A 35 2.08 5.96 -5.27
N TRP A 36 2.90 5.81 -4.23
CA TRP A 36 4.35 5.88 -4.38
C TRP A 36 4.92 4.72 -5.20
N ARG A 37 4.39 3.49 -5.04
CA ARG A 37 4.80 2.34 -5.86
C ARG A 37 4.49 2.53 -7.34
N LEU A 38 3.33 3.10 -7.66
CA LEU A 38 2.96 3.43 -9.03
C LEU A 38 3.93 4.47 -9.61
N ALA A 39 4.26 5.51 -8.84
CA ALA A 39 5.26 6.49 -9.24
C ALA A 39 6.64 5.87 -9.48
N GLN A 40 7.08 4.94 -8.61
CA GLN A 40 8.33 4.19 -8.80
C GLN A 40 8.31 3.36 -10.09
N ALA A 41 7.25 2.59 -10.33
CA ALA A 41 7.11 1.75 -11.52
C ALA A 41 7.10 2.57 -12.82
N ASN A 42 6.33 3.66 -12.85
CA ASN A 42 6.26 4.57 -13.98
C ASN A 42 7.62 5.26 -14.22
N ALA A 43 8.26 5.75 -13.16
CA ALA A 43 9.57 6.37 -13.26
C ALA A 43 10.63 5.39 -13.77
N LYS A 44 10.60 4.14 -13.30
CA LYS A 44 11.52 3.08 -13.74
C LYS A 44 11.37 2.82 -15.23
N SER A 45 10.14 2.65 -15.71
CA SER A 45 9.85 2.47 -17.15
C SER A 45 10.37 3.65 -17.97
N VAL A 46 10.08 4.89 -17.54
CA VAL A 46 10.52 6.10 -18.25
C VAL A 46 12.04 6.28 -18.23
N ILE A 47 12.72 5.94 -17.12
CA ILE A 47 14.18 6.05 -17.03
C ILE A 47 14.82 5.12 -18.05
N PHE A 48 14.50 3.84 -18.04
CA PHE A 48 15.14 2.86 -18.92
C PHE A 48 14.77 3.01 -20.41
N ALA A 49 13.77 3.83 -20.72
CA ALA A 49 13.48 4.25 -22.09
C ALA A 49 14.34 5.43 -22.58
N LYS A 50 15.03 6.16 -21.69
CA LYS A 50 15.84 7.35 -22.06
C LYS A 50 17.23 6.99 -22.55
N GLU A 51 17.70 7.72 -23.54
CA GLU A 51 18.99 7.48 -24.19
C GLU A 51 20.20 7.52 -23.27
N TRP A 52 20.26 8.46 -22.32
CA TRP A 52 21.36 8.55 -21.35
C TRP A 52 21.52 7.31 -20.46
N THR A 53 20.51 6.43 -20.41
CA THR A 53 20.64 5.18 -19.65
C THR A 53 21.48 4.12 -20.36
N LYS A 54 21.68 4.26 -21.68
CA LYS A 54 22.58 3.39 -22.45
C LYS A 54 24.02 3.48 -21.95
N ASP A 55 24.45 4.69 -21.59
CA ASP A 55 25.82 4.97 -21.13
C ASP A 55 26.09 4.53 -19.69
N LEU A 56 25.08 4.06 -18.95
CA LEU A 56 25.23 3.66 -17.55
C LEU A 56 25.95 2.32 -17.40
N ASN A 57 26.84 2.26 -16.42
CA ASN A 57 27.46 1.01 -16.00
C ASN A 57 26.46 0.13 -15.21
N ASP A 58 26.82 -1.13 -14.99
CA ASP A 58 25.92 -2.09 -14.31
C ASP A 58 25.60 -1.68 -12.87
N VAL A 59 26.54 -1.04 -12.17
CA VAL A 59 26.33 -0.53 -10.81
C VAL A 59 25.31 0.60 -10.79
N GLU A 60 25.41 1.57 -11.68
CA GLU A 60 24.46 2.69 -11.81
C GLU A 60 23.07 2.17 -12.18
N ARG A 61 22.98 1.19 -13.09
CA ARG A 61 21.70 0.53 -13.44
C ARG A 61 21.10 -0.19 -12.25
N PHE A 62 21.90 -0.92 -11.48
CA PHE A 62 21.45 -1.61 -10.28
C PHE A 62 21.06 -0.64 -9.16
N TYR A 63 21.78 0.47 -9.00
CA TYR A 63 21.43 1.54 -8.06
C TYR A 63 20.04 2.12 -8.38
N ILE A 64 19.76 2.44 -9.64
CA ILE A 64 18.42 2.87 -10.10
C ILE A 64 17.39 1.78 -9.76
N HIS A 65 17.70 0.52 -10.05
CA HIS A 65 16.81 -0.59 -9.78
C HIS A 65 16.48 -0.69 -8.29
N MET A 66 17.48 -0.68 -7.41
CA MET A 66 17.28 -0.69 -5.95
C MET A 66 16.42 0.49 -5.49
N MET A 67 16.74 1.69 -5.97
CA MET A 67 16.06 2.93 -5.61
C MET A 67 14.55 2.90 -5.96
N LEU A 68 14.19 2.24 -7.05
CA LEU A 68 12.82 2.23 -7.58
C LEU A 68 12.08 0.89 -7.41
N SER A 69 12.62 -0.07 -6.67
CA SER A 69 11.97 -1.38 -6.49
C SER A 69 11.13 -1.50 -5.23
N ARG A 70 11.42 -0.70 -4.19
CA ARG A 70 10.75 -0.77 -2.89
C ARG A 70 10.66 0.62 -2.28
N LEU A 71 9.65 0.84 -1.43
CA LEU A 71 9.53 2.05 -0.61
C LEU A 71 10.46 1.95 0.60
N ARG A 72 11.73 2.30 0.40
CA ARG A 72 12.76 2.33 1.45
C ARG A 72 13.00 3.77 1.91
N PRO A 73 13.58 4.00 3.11
CA PRO A 73 13.93 5.35 3.57
C PRO A 73 14.76 6.13 2.55
N GLU A 74 15.72 5.49 1.88
CA GLU A 74 16.60 6.09 0.87
C GLU A 74 15.80 6.65 -0.32
N PHE A 75 14.70 6.01 -0.71
CA PHE A 75 13.83 6.55 -1.75
C PHE A 75 13.21 7.88 -1.32
N PHE A 76 12.75 8.00 -0.08
CA PHE A 76 12.18 9.25 0.43
C PHE A 76 13.25 10.33 0.62
N GLU A 77 14.45 9.95 1.09
CA GLU A 77 15.60 10.87 1.12
C GLU A 77 15.93 11.43 -0.27
N LEU A 78 15.89 10.58 -1.30
CA LEU A 78 16.04 11.03 -2.69
C LEU A 78 14.96 12.04 -3.06
N ILE A 79 13.69 11.81 -2.72
CA ILE A 79 12.59 12.74 -3.02
C ILE A 79 12.78 14.09 -2.32
N ASP A 80 13.25 14.05 -1.07
CA ASP A 80 13.62 15.21 -0.24
C ASP A 80 14.85 15.95 -0.79
N GLY A 81 15.52 15.39 -1.80
CA GLY A 81 16.61 16.02 -2.52
C GLY A 81 18.00 15.70 -2.01
N LYS A 82 18.12 14.69 -1.14
CA LYS A 82 19.41 14.13 -0.74
C LYS A 82 19.93 13.17 -1.81
N ASN A 83 21.19 12.76 -1.64
CA ASN A 83 21.86 11.75 -2.45
C ASN A 83 22.08 10.51 -1.57
N PRO A 84 21.08 9.62 -1.46
CA PRO A 84 21.11 8.52 -0.50
C PRO A 84 22.17 7.48 -0.88
N HIS A 85 22.77 6.90 0.15
CA HIS A 85 23.77 5.84 0.04
C HIS A 85 23.15 4.53 0.53
N PHE A 86 23.49 3.43 -0.13
CA PHE A 86 23.12 2.10 0.34
C PHE A 86 24.31 1.48 1.06
N GLU A 87 24.09 1.04 2.29
CA GLU A 87 25.10 0.29 3.03
C GLU A 87 25.50 -0.97 2.25
N ARG A 88 26.80 -1.27 2.21
CA ARG A 88 27.38 -2.43 1.51
C ARG A 88 27.11 -2.44 -0.01
N PHE A 89 26.80 -1.27 -0.59
CA PHE A 89 26.75 -1.06 -2.03
C PHE A 89 28.04 -0.42 -2.52
N ARG A 90 28.43 -0.73 -3.76
CA ARG A 90 29.65 -0.23 -4.42
C ARG A 90 29.42 1.21 -4.90
N MET A 91 29.23 2.14 -3.96
CA MET A 91 28.91 3.55 -4.22
C MET A 91 30.05 4.25 -4.98
N GLU A 92 31.28 3.81 -4.75
CA GLU A 92 32.51 4.28 -5.40
C GLU A 92 32.54 4.03 -6.92
N GLU A 93 31.79 3.05 -7.42
CA GLU A 93 31.69 2.74 -8.86
C GLU A 93 30.63 3.60 -9.57
N ILE A 94 29.91 4.47 -8.85
CA ILE A 94 28.98 5.44 -9.44
C ILE A 94 29.76 6.69 -9.85
N ARG A 95 29.79 7.00 -11.15
CA ARG A 95 30.61 8.10 -11.69
C ARG A 95 30.19 9.48 -11.19
N ASP A 96 28.88 9.70 -11.07
CA ASP A 96 28.31 10.99 -10.62
C ASP A 96 26.97 10.74 -9.92
N LEU A 97 27.06 10.45 -8.61
CA LEU A 97 25.90 10.19 -7.77
C LEU A 97 24.92 11.38 -7.73
N PRO A 98 25.35 12.64 -7.49
CA PRO A 98 24.43 13.78 -7.47
C PRO A 98 23.63 13.94 -8.77
N LYS A 99 24.27 13.79 -9.93
CA LYS A 99 23.59 13.89 -11.22
C LYS A 99 22.64 12.71 -11.46
N LEU A 100 23.03 11.50 -11.07
CA LEU A 100 22.17 10.32 -11.15
C LEU A 100 20.92 10.50 -10.28
N CYS A 101 21.10 10.87 -9.01
CA CYS A 101 20.01 11.18 -8.08
C CYS A 101 19.09 12.29 -8.61
N LEU A 102 19.66 13.38 -9.15
CA LEU A 102 18.87 14.46 -9.77
C LEU A 102 18.02 13.96 -10.95
N ARG A 103 18.56 13.09 -11.81
CA ARG A 103 17.84 12.50 -12.96
C ARG A 103 16.72 11.58 -12.51
N ILE A 104 16.97 10.72 -11.52
CA ILE A 104 15.95 9.82 -10.95
C ILE A 104 14.84 10.67 -10.32
N ARG A 105 15.18 11.59 -9.41
CA ARG A 105 14.23 12.46 -8.72
C ARG A 105 13.35 13.27 -9.68
N ARG A 106 13.94 13.89 -10.70
CA ARG A 106 13.17 14.62 -11.73
C ARG A 106 12.20 13.71 -12.48
N THR A 107 12.62 12.47 -12.76
CA THR A 107 11.75 11.52 -13.46
C THR A 107 10.63 11.03 -12.55
N VAL A 108 10.91 10.74 -11.28
CA VAL A 108 9.87 10.40 -10.29
C VAL A 108 8.89 11.55 -10.13
N ARG A 109 9.35 12.78 -9.94
CA ARG A 109 8.46 13.95 -9.80
C ARG A 109 7.55 14.19 -11.00
N ARG A 110 7.99 13.84 -12.22
CA ARG A 110 7.16 13.89 -13.43
C ARG A 110 6.21 12.69 -13.55
N ALA A 111 6.58 11.55 -12.98
CA ALA A 111 5.75 10.36 -12.91
C ALA A 111 4.71 10.43 -11.77
N LEU A 112 4.87 11.37 -10.83
CA LEU A 112 3.84 11.70 -9.85
C LEU A 112 2.62 12.23 -10.59
N GLY A 113 1.50 11.55 -10.43
CA GLY A 113 0.20 12.09 -10.77
C GLY A 113 -0.35 12.95 -9.64
N SER A 114 -1.66 13.16 -9.66
CA SER A 114 -2.36 13.80 -8.55
C SER A 114 -2.22 12.95 -7.28
N PHE A 115 -1.89 13.61 -6.17
CA PHE A 115 -1.88 12.95 -4.87
C PHE A 115 -3.29 12.42 -4.56
N PRO A 116 -3.43 11.22 -3.95
CA PRO A 116 -4.73 10.68 -3.61
C PRO A 116 -5.47 11.65 -2.68
N SER A 117 -6.63 12.11 -3.13
CA SER A 117 -7.51 12.95 -2.33
C SER A 117 -8.73 12.15 -1.87
N PRO A 118 -9.30 12.47 -0.69
CA PRO A 118 -10.55 11.86 -0.25
C PRO A 118 -11.65 12.20 -1.26
N GLY A 119 -12.13 11.19 -1.98
CA GLY A 119 -13.35 11.28 -2.74
C GLY A 119 -14.57 11.00 -1.87
N ARG A 120 -15.66 10.55 -2.51
CA ARG A 120 -16.82 10.01 -1.80
C ARG A 120 -16.41 8.74 -1.04
N SER A 121 -16.83 8.62 0.22
CA SER A 121 -16.67 7.40 1.01
C SER A 121 -17.55 6.29 0.43
N VAL A 122 -16.99 5.53 -0.50
CA VAL A 122 -17.70 4.42 -1.17
C VAL A 122 -17.50 3.10 -0.46
N ASN A 123 -16.57 2.96 0.48
CA ASN A 123 -16.40 1.71 1.22
C ASN A 123 -16.00 1.89 2.69
N VAL A 124 -16.22 0.83 3.47
CA VAL A 124 -15.77 0.70 4.85
C VAL A 124 -15.24 -0.72 5.07
N TRP A 125 -14.12 -0.84 5.78
CA TRP A 125 -13.46 -2.11 6.05
C TRP A 125 -13.80 -2.60 7.45
N PHE A 126 -14.06 -3.90 7.57
CA PHE A 126 -14.29 -4.59 8.82
C PHE A 126 -13.35 -5.78 8.90
N ASP A 127 -12.61 -5.91 9.99
CA ASP A 127 -11.88 -7.15 10.28
C ASP A 127 -12.73 -8.13 11.10
N GLN A 128 -12.21 -9.34 11.32
CA GLN A 128 -12.91 -10.44 11.99
C GLN A 128 -13.52 -10.10 13.36
N SER A 129 -13.00 -9.10 14.07
CA SER A 129 -13.57 -8.72 15.37
C SER A 129 -14.70 -7.69 15.25
N CYS A 130 -14.83 -7.06 14.08
CA CYS A 130 -15.85 -6.07 13.78
C CYS A 130 -17.13 -6.68 13.20
N TYR A 131 -17.20 -8.00 13.05
CA TYR A 131 -18.41 -8.66 12.58
C TYR A 131 -18.64 -10.02 13.24
N LYS A 132 -19.83 -10.57 13.06
CA LYS A 132 -20.16 -11.97 13.36
C LYS A 132 -20.94 -12.53 12.18
N VAL A 133 -20.74 -13.80 11.88
CA VAL A 133 -21.51 -14.50 10.85
C VAL A 133 -22.41 -15.49 11.58
N GLN A 134 -23.69 -15.49 11.25
CA GLN A 134 -24.69 -16.39 11.81
C GLN A 134 -25.61 -16.87 10.71
N ASN A 135 -26.14 -18.07 10.85
CA ASN A 135 -27.18 -18.57 9.95
C ASN A 135 -28.53 -18.44 10.66
N GLU A 136 -29.47 -17.75 10.03
CA GLU A 136 -30.82 -17.55 10.52
C GLU A 136 -31.80 -18.08 9.48
N ASN A 137 -32.56 -19.12 9.85
CA ASN A 137 -33.58 -19.72 8.98
C ASN A 137 -33.06 -20.11 7.58
N GLY A 138 -31.81 -20.59 7.49
CA GLY A 138 -31.18 -20.98 6.24
C GLY A 138 -30.51 -19.83 5.47
N VAL A 139 -30.59 -18.59 5.98
CA VAL A 139 -29.96 -17.40 5.39
C VAL A 139 -28.72 -17.02 6.20
N GLU A 140 -27.56 -16.98 5.54
CA GLU A 140 -26.32 -16.51 6.17
C GLU A 140 -26.37 -14.98 6.32
N CYS A 141 -26.14 -14.49 7.55
CA CYS A 141 -26.22 -13.09 7.92
C CYS A 141 -24.90 -12.62 8.54
N VAL A 142 -24.49 -11.40 8.20
CA VAL A 142 -23.34 -10.72 8.79
C VAL A 142 -23.81 -9.59 9.68
N TYR A 143 -23.33 -9.61 10.92
CA TYR A 143 -23.62 -8.63 11.95
C TYR A 143 -22.44 -7.69 12.14
N LEU A 144 -22.43 -6.60 11.36
CA LEU A 144 -21.38 -5.59 11.36
C LEU A 144 -21.51 -4.67 12.57
N THR A 145 -20.40 -4.34 13.19
CA THR A 145 -20.35 -3.33 14.26
C THR A 145 -20.82 -1.97 13.72
N SER A 146 -21.73 -1.31 14.44
CA SER A 146 -22.19 0.03 14.08
C SER A 146 -21.42 1.13 14.83
N MET A 147 -21.67 2.38 14.45
CA MET A 147 -21.21 3.57 15.18
C MET A 147 -21.83 3.68 16.58
N THR A 148 -23.00 3.07 16.81
CA THR A 148 -23.64 3.06 18.12
C THR A 148 -23.16 1.85 18.91
N LYS A 149 -22.59 2.08 20.11
CA LYS A 149 -22.13 1.02 21.00
C LYS A 149 -23.26 0.01 21.27
N GLY A 150 -22.95 -1.28 21.16
CA GLY A 150 -23.90 -2.36 21.39
C GLY A 150 -24.86 -2.66 20.23
N LYS A 151 -24.98 -1.77 19.24
CA LYS A 151 -25.82 -2.02 18.05
C LYS A 151 -24.99 -2.57 16.90
N ARG A 152 -25.58 -3.52 16.16
CA ARG A 152 -25.00 -4.10 14.96
C ARG A 152 -25.92 -3.91 13.77
N ILE A 153 -25.32 -3.73 12.60
CA ILE A 153 -26.01 -3.68 11.32
C ILE A 153 -26.10 -5.12 10.82
N ARG A 154 -27.33 -5.60 10.59
CA ARG A 154 -27.59 -6.92 10.01
C ARG A 154 -27.58 -6.81 8.49
N VAL A 155 -26.77 -7.65 7.83
CA VAL A 155 -26.67 -7.74 6.38
C VAL A 155 -26.92 -9.18 5.98
N GLU A 156 -27.97 -9.43 5.20
CA GLU A 156 -28.26 -10.75 4.63
C GLU A 156 -27.34 -11.02 3.44
N LEU A 157 -26.74 -12.21 3.42
CA LEU A 157 -25.91 -12.65 2.32
C LEU A 157 -26.70 -13.52 1.35
N LYS A 158 -26.41 -13.35 0.06
CA LYS A 158 -26.91 -14.22 -1.00
C LYS A 158 -26.18 -15.58 -1.08
N GLY A 159 -25.26 -15.86 -0.15
CA GLY A 159 -24.63 -17.19 0.02
C GLY A 159 -23.50 -17.55 -0.95
N ILE A 160 -22.75 -16.58 -1.48
CA ILE A 160 -21.79 -16.83 -2.58
C ILE A 160 -20.39 -17.26 -2.10
N GLY A 161 -20.02 -17.11 -0.82
CA GLY A 161 -18.69 -17.52 -0.37
C GLY A 161 -18.44 -17.44 1.13
N LYS A 162 -17.39 -18.13 1.59
CA LYS A 162 -16.98 -18.12 3.01
C LYS A 162 -16.54 -16.72 3.42
N VAL A 163 -17.22 -16.15 4.41
CA VAL A 163 -16.84 -14.87 4.99
C VAL A 163 -15.65 -15.04 5.94
N GLY A 164 -14.49 -14.50 5.57
CA GLY A 164 -13.27 -14.56 6.39
C GLY A 164 -12.37 -13.35 6.22
N SER A 165 -11.47 -13.16 7.19
CA SER A 165 -10.45 -12.11 7.23
C SER A 165 -11.00 -10.66 7.31
N VAL A 166 -10.70 -9.84 6.31
CA VAL A 166 -11.18 -8.46 6.17
C VAL A 166 -12.28 -8.45 5.11
N ILE A 167 -13.43 -7.86 5.44
CA ILE A 167 -14.56 -7.66 4.54
C ILE A 167 -14.77 -6.19 4.27
N HIS A 168 -15.14 -5.86 3.03
CA HIS A 168 -15.35 -4.48 2.62
C HIS A 168 -16.85 -4.31 2.30
N LEU A 169 -17.50 -3.38 2.99
CA LEU A 169 -18.84 -2.95 2.63
C LEU A 169 -18.72 -1.81 1.62
N LEU A 170 -19.20 -2.02 0.40
CA LEU A 170 -19.19 -1.05 -0.69
C LEU A 170 -20.57 -0.44 -0.89
N PHE A 171 -20.63 0.89 -0.94
CA PHE A 171 -21.78 1.70 -1.29
C PHE A 171 -21.73 2.03 -2.77
N ARG A 172 -22.64 1.43 -3.55
CA ARG A 172 -22.75 1.71 -4.98
C ARG A 172 -23.55 2.98 -5.25
N SER A 173 -23.33 3.58 -6.42
CA SER A 173 -24.04 4.76 -6.87
C SER A 173 -25.54 4.52 -7.11
N ASP A 174 -25.94 3.28 -7.38
CA ASP A 174 -27.34 2.84 -7.53
C ASP A 174 -28.05 2.60 -6.19
N GLY A 175 -27.42 2.94 -5.07
CA GLY A 175 -27.96 2.74 -3.72
C GLY A 175 -27.83 1.33 -3.18
N LYS A 176 -27.25 0.38 -3.93
CA LYS A 176 -27.03 -0.98 -3.45
C LYS A 176 -25.79 -1.08 -2.57
N LEU A 177 -25.83 -2.04 -1.65
CA LEU A 177 -24.70 -2.44 -0.83
C LEU A 177 -24.13 -3.76 -1.33
N GLU A 178 -22.81 -3.82 -1.47
CA GLU A 178 -22.10 -5.06 -1.77
C GLU A 178 -21.13 -5.37 -0.65
N LEU A 179 -21.10 -6.64 -0.24
CA LEU A 179 -20.09 -7.14 0.69
C LEU A 179 -19.01 -7.87 -0.12
N HIS A 180 -17.83 -7.28 -0.20
CA HIS A 180 -16.66 -7.91 -0.82
C HIS A 180 -15.89 -8.66 0.24
N VAL A 181 -15.57 -9.92 -0.05
CA VAL A 181 -14.79 -10.80 0.81
C VAL A 181 -13.47 -11.12 0.11
N MET A 182 -12.38 -11.11 0.86
CA MET A 182 -11.07 -11.51 0.32
C MET A 182 -11.03 -13.02 0.14
N GLU A 183 -10.96 -13.48 -1.11
CA GLU A 183 -10.73 -14.90 -1.42
C GLU A 183 -9.23 -15.14 -1.63
N PRO A 184 -8.62 -16.11 -0.93
CA PRO A 184 -7.23 -16.45 -1.17
C PRO A 184 -7.07 -17.00 -2.60
N LEU A 185 -6.10 -16.46 -3.34
CA LEU A 185 -5.79 -16.95 -4.68
C LEU A 185 -5.38 -18.42 -4.60
N LYS A 186 -6.06 -19.28 -5.37
CA LYS A 186 -5.65 -20.68 -5.54
C LYS A 186 -4.28 -20.69 -6.19
N LYS A 187 -3.28 -21.24 -5.50
CA LYS A 187 -1.93 -21.40 -6.05
C LYS A 187 -1.99 -22.41 -7.21
N LYS A 188 -1.80 -21.95 -8.45
CA LYS A 188 -1.53 -22.85 -9.57
C LYS A 188 -0.05 -23.25 -9.47
N ALA A 189 0.23 -24.55 -9.41
CA ALA A 189 1.60 -25.03 -9.53
C ALA A 189 2.15 -24.56 -10.88
N LEU A 190 3.36 -24.02 -10.89
CA LEU A 190 4.03 -23.70 -12.15
C LEU A 190 4.38 -25.04 -12.82
N GLU A 191 3.76 -25.30 -13.96
CA GLU A 191 4.15 -26.41 -14.83
C GLU A 191 5.47 -26.01 -15.51
N ASN A 192 6.49 -26.86 -15.41
CA ASN A 192 7.85 -26.62 -15.93
C ASN A 192 8.63 -25.51 -15.22
N VAL A 193 8.77 -25.58 -13.90
CA VAL A 193 9.84 -24.83 -13.22
C VAL A 193 11.17 -25.44 -13.67
N PRO A 194 12.05 -24.70 -14.36
CA PRO A 194 13.38 -25.21 -14.68
C PRO A 194 14.08 -25.58 -13.37
N ALA A 195 14.63 -26.80 -13.31
CA ALA A 195 15.41 -27.24 -12.17
C ALA A 195 16.50 -26.20 -11.92
N VAL A 196 16.45 -25.54 -10.75
CA VAL A 196 17.51 -24.64 -10.33
C VAL A 196 18.74 -25.54 -10.17
N PRO A 197 19.84 -25.29 -10.90
CA PRO A 197 21.08 -26.04 -10.70
C PRO A 197 21.46 -25.92 -9.22
N GLU A 198 21.90 -27.02 -8.59
CA GLU A 198 22.39 -27.07 -7.20
C GLU A 198 23.72 -26.30 -7.02
N GLU A 199 23.88 -25.15 -7.66
CA GLU A 199 24.91 -24.21 -7.28
C GLU A 199 24.48 -23.54 -5.99
N LYS A 200 25.35 -23.63 -4.98
CA LYS A 200 25.16 -23.09 -3.63
C LYS A 200 24.85 -21.59 -3.69
N TYR A 201 23.59 -21.23 -3.81
CA TYR A 201 23.15 -19.86 -3.55
C TYR A 201 23.28 -19.63 -2.05
N TYR A 202 24.30 -18.86 -1.66
CA TYR A 202 24.42 -18.36 -0.29
C TYR A 202 23.17 -17.54 0.04
N SER A 203 22.27 -18.11 0.83
CA SER A 203 21.26 -17.34 1.54
C SER A 203 21.99 -16.47 2.56
N ARG A 204 22.07 -15.15 2.30
CA ARG A 204 22.48 -14.21 3.34
C ARG A 204 21.38 -14.18 4.39
N ALA A 205 21.75 -14.56 5.62
CA ALA A 205 20.98 -14.39 6.85
C ALA A 205 20.67 -12.91 7.12
#